data_AF-A0A9J6EBA9-F1
#
_entry.id   AF-A0A9J6EBA9-F1
#
_cell.length_a   1.000
_cell.length_b   1.000
_cell.length_c   1.000
_cell.angle_alpha   90.00
_cell.angle_beta   90.00
_cell.angle_gamma   90.00
#
_symmetry.space_group_name_H-M   'P 1'
#
loop_
_entity.id
_entity.type
_entity.pdbx_description
1 polymer ?
#
loop_
_entity_poly.entity_id
_entity_poly.type
_entity_poly.pdbx_seq_one_letter_code
_entity_poly.pdbx_strand_id
1 'polypeptide(L)'
;MRFPEKSVREVLSVVSEDNGISPRTVAKLKAERLRGPLVSPKKRAREVKLSSSRTVKHDRLTINAIRLKVHSMYAKREIPTQDSVIRAVNEDDDLPNFTKTTLWRLRKDMGFTFTKRKRNLALIERSDIIAWCRRYLRAIKKYRGQGRCIIYLDETWVNAGHTKEYVWPDTTVKSSQDAFLKGLTTGLAAPSGKGARLILVHAGSSATGFIEGAADYFRAKKGGSADYHSEMDGRYFEEWFTDKLLPNIPPKSVIVMDNAPYHSVALTPPRWSSG
;
A
#
# COMPACT_ATOMS: atom_id res chain seq x y z
N MET A 1 46.14 -1.30 38.17
CA MET A 1 46.36 -0.50 39.39
C MET A 1 45.63 -1.18 40.54
N ARG A 2 46.33 -1.87 41.45
CA ARG A 2 45.75 -2.37 42.70
C ARG A 2 46.03 -1.32 43.78
N PHE A 3 45.00 -0.84 44.45
CA PHE A 3 45.10 0.06 45.60
C PHE A 3 44.83 -0.77 46.86
N PRO A 4 45.85 -1.31 47.53
CA PRO A 4 45.66 -2.26 48.63
C PRO A 4 45.12 -1.65 49.93
N GLU A 5 44.99 -0.33 50.04
CA GLU A 5 44.56 0.34 51.29
C GLU A 5 43.25 1.12 51.22
N LYS A 6 42.60 1.24 50.04
CA LYS A 6 41.35 2.02 49.92
C LYS A 6 40.13 1.12 49.97
N SER A 7 39.13 1.50 50.75
CA SER A 7 37.87 0.75 50.80
C SER A 7 37.16 0.81 49.44
N VAL A 8 36.38 -0.22 49.09
CA VAL A 8 35.61 -0.24 47.83
C VAL A 8 34.69 0.99 47.72
N ARG A 9 34.22 1.52 48.85
CA ARG A 9 33.38 2.71 48.93
C ARG A 9 34.14 3.99 48.58
N GLU A 10 35.37 4.14 49.07
CA GLU A 10 36.25 5.27 48.70
C GLU A 10 36.59 5.25 47.22
N VAL A 11 36.92 4.08 46.67
CA VAL A 11 37.21 3.94 45.23
C VAL A 11 36.00 4.33 44.37
N LEU A 12 34.78 3.96 44.79
CA LEU A 12 33.56 4.36 44.08
C LEU A 12 33.25 5.86 44.22
N SER A 13 33.60 6.49 45.35
CA SER A 13 33.43 7.93 45.56
C SER A 13 34.35 8.75 44.67
N VAL A 14 35.64 8.39 44.62
CA VAL A 14 36.63 9.06 43.76
C VAL A 14 36.24 8.96 42.29
N VAL A 15 35.88 7.76 41.83
CA VAL A 15 35.45 7.56 40.43
C VAL A 15 34.15 8.30 40.12
N SER A 16 33.25 8.46 41.10
CA SER A 16 32.02 9.24 40.96
C SER A 16 32.31 10.73 40.79
N GLU A 17 33.22 11.28 41.59
CA GLU A 17 33.63 12.69 41.54
C GLU A 17 34.36 13.00 40.22
N ASP A 18 35.31 12.16 39.82
CA ASP A 18 36.11 12.35 38.60
C ASP A 18 35.27 12.30 37.32
N ASN A 19 34.18 11.53 37.31
CA ASN A 19 33.35 11.34 36.12
C ASN A 19 32.02 12.11 36.18
N GLY A 20 31.67 12.72 37.32
CA GLY A 20 30.38 13.39 37.53
C GLY A 20 29.17 12.44 37.50
N ILE A 21 29.36 11.15 37.76
CA ILE A 21 28.32 10.11 37.69
C ILE A 21 28.09 9.53 39.08
N SER A 22 26.84 9.36 39.49
CA SER A 22 26.52 8.88 40.85
C SER A 22 27.25 7.57 41.24
N PRO A 23 27.68 7.40 42.52
CA PRO A 23 28.40 6.21 42.96
C PRO A 23 27.62 4.91 42.73
N ARG A 24 26.28 4.98 42.76
CA ARG A 24 25.38 3.85 42.47
C ARG A 24 25.49 3.41 41.01
N THR A 25 25.59 4.35 40.07
CA THR A 25 25.74 4.04 38.65
C THR A 25 27.11 3.41 38.38
N VAL A 26 28.17 3.92 39.00
CA VAL A 26 29.52 3.33 38.89
C VAL A 26 29.54 1.90 39.41
N ALA A 27 28.91 1.65 40.57
CA ALA A 27 28.77 0.31 41.12
C ALA A 27 27.97 -0.63 40.20
N LYS A 28 26.89 -0.13 39.58
CA LYS A 28 26.07 -0.89 38.64
C LYS A 28 26.85 -1.24 37.37
N LEU A 29 27.59 -0.29 36.77
CA LEU A 29 28.42 -0.53 35.59
C LEU A 29 29.54 -1.54 35.88
N LYS A 30 30.15 -1.48 37.07
CA LYS A 30 31.14 -2.47 37.51
C LYS A 30 30.53 -3.87 37.63
N ALA A 31 29.33 -3.98 38.22
CA ALA A 31 28.62 -5.25 38.31
C ALA A 31 28.19 -5.80 36.93
N GLU A 32 27.77 -4.93 36.00
CA GLU A 32 27.44 -5.31 34.62
C GLU A 32 28.69 -5.77 33.86
N ARG A 33 29.83 -5.10 34.04
CA ARG A 33 31.12 -5.52 33.44
C ARG A 33 31.61 -6.87 33.97
N LEU A 34 31.37 -7.19 35.24
CA LEU A 34 31.70 -8.50 35.81
C LEU A 34 30.85 -9.63 35.19
N ARG A 35 29.65 -9.31 34.69
CA ARG A 35 28.75 -10.27 34.04
C ARG A 35 29.05 -10.46 32.54
N GLY A 36 29.86 -9.60 31.94
CA GLY A 36 30.25 -9.70 30.52
C GLY A 36 30.68 -8.36 29.91
N PRO A 37 30.94 -8.33 28.59
CA PRO A 37 31.25 -7.10 27.88
C PRO A 37 30.12 -6.07 28.03
N LEU A 38 30.47 -4.82 28.33
CA LEU A 38 29.48 -3.74 28.43
C LEU A 38 28.92 -3.47 27.03
N VAL A 39 27.60 -3.51 26.90
CA VAL A 39 26.89 -3.20 25.66
C VAL A 39 26.18 -1.87 25.85
N SER A 40 26.38 -0.94 24.89
CA SER A 40 25.65 0.33 24.90
C SER A 40 24.14 0.09 24.92
N PRO A 41 23.37 0.82 25.73
CA PRO A 41 21.91 0.67 25.78
C PRO A 41 21.32 0.87 24.38
N LYS A 42 20.83 -0.20 23.75
CA LYS A 42 20.09 -0.08 22.50
C LYS A 42 18.75 0.58 22.84
N LYS A 43 18.38 1.67 22.16
CA LYS A 43 16.99 2.12 22.13
C LYS A 43 16.17 0.91 21.71
N ARG A 44 15.30 0.39 22.58
CA ARG A 44 14.35 -0.66 22.17
C ARG A 44 13.55 -0.07 21.03
N ALA A 45 13.80 -0.53 19.80
CA ALA A 45 12.87 -0.30 18.72
C ALA A 45 11.54 -0.87 19.22
N ARG A 46 10.51 -0.02 19.36
CA ARG A 46 9.17 -0.55 19.56
C ARG A 46 8.88 -1.34 18.30
N GLU A 47 8.83 -2.65 18.44
CA GLU A 47 8.34 -3.54 17.42
C GLU A 47 6.84 -3.22 17.26
N VAL A 48 6.53 -2.19 16.47
CA VAL A 48 5.15 -1.84 16.15
C VAL A 48 4.69 -2.94 15.20
N LYS A 49 4.07 -4.00 15.75
CA LYS A 49 3.34 -4.96 14.92
C LYS A 49 2.41 -4.15 14.02
N LEU A 50 2.46 -4.35 12.71
CA LEU A 50 1.58 -3.66 11.75
C LEU A 50 0.09 -3.76 12.15
N SER A 51 -0.30 -4.82 12.86
CA SER A 51 -1.64 -5.02 13.43
C SER A 51 -2.07 -3.99 14.49
N SER A 52 -1.14 -3.20 15.04
CA SER A 52 -1.40 -2.17 16.04
C SER A 52 -1.58 -0.77 15.45
N SER A 53 -1.42 -0.60 14.13
CA SER A 53 -1.74 0.65 13.47
C SER A 53 -3.23 0.95 13.64
N ARG A 54 -3.58 2.19 13.94
CA ARG A 54 -4.99 2.62 14.10
C ARG A 54 -5.80 2.38 12.83
N THR A 55 -5.13 2.44 11.67
CA THR A 55 -5.71 2.13 10.36
C THR A 55 -5.97 0.65 10.12
N VAL A 56 -5.38 -0.23 10.93
CA VAL A 56 -5.64 -1.68 10.91
C VAL A 56 -6.66 -2.05 11.98
N LYS A 57 -6.66 -1.34 13.12
CA LYS A 57 -7.65 -1.52 14.20
C LYS A 57 -9.06 -1.09 13.78
N HIS A 58 -9.18 -0.01 13.01
CA HIS A 58 -10.44 0.43 12.44
C HIS A 58 -10.51 -0.06 11.00
N ASP A 59 -11.61 -0.72 10.62
CA ASP A 59 -11.73 -1.25 9.27
C ASP A 59 -11.75 -0.14 8.21
N ARG A 60 -11.45 -0.52 6.96
CA ARG A 60 -11.38 0.44 5.84
C ARG A 60 -12.73 1.13 5.60
N LEU A 61 -13.84 0.50 5.99
CA LEU A 61 -15.19 1.09 5.92
C LEU A 61 -15.34 2.25 6.88
N THR A 62 -14.96 2.06 8.14
CA THR A 62 -15.01 3.09 9.19
C THR A 62 -14.12 4.28 8.82
N ILE A 63 -12.90 4.00 8.36
CA ILE A 63 -11.95 5.04 7.92
C ILE A 63 -12.55 5.88 6.78
N ASN A 64 -13.13 5.21 5.78
CA ASN A 64 -13.78 5.90 4.67
C ASN A 64 -15.01 6.70 5.14
N ALA A 65 -15.84 6.16 6.03
CA ALA A 65 -17.00 6.88 6.55
C ALA A 65 -16.62 8.17 7.30
N ILE A 66 -15.56 8.13 8.12
CA ILE A 66 -15.03 9.33 8.79
C ILE A 66 -14.52 10.35 7.77
N ARG A 67 -13.79 9.89 6.74
CA ARG A 67 -13.37 10.77 5.63
C ARG A 67 -14.58 11.45 4.99
N LEU A 68 -15.63 10.70 4.70
CA LEU A 68 -16.87 11.23 4.12
C LEU A 68 -17.54 12.28 5.01
N LYS A 69 -17.54 12.10 6.34
CA LYS A 69 -18.06 13.12 7.27
C LYS A 69 -17.28 14.43 7.16
N VAL A 70 -15.95 14.37 7.14
CA VAL A 70 -15.10 15.57 6.95
C VAL A 70 -15.39 16.24 5.60
N HIS A 71 -15.53 15.47 4.52
CA HIS A 71 -15.86 16.02 3.20
C HIS A 71 -17.28 16.59 3.12
N SER A 72 -18.24 16.02 3.86
CA SER A 72 -19.60 16.56 3.94
C SER A 72 -19.64 17.96 4.57
N MET A 73 -18.78 18.23 5.55
CA MET A 73 -18.63 19.57 6.14
C MET A 73 -18.08 20.56 5.11
N TYR A 74 -17.07 20.17 4.34
CA TYR A 74 -16.57 20.99 3.24
C TYR A 74 -17.65 21.28 2.19
N ALA A 75 -18.49 20.29 1.86
CA ALA A 75 -19.61 20.48 0.92
C ALA A 75 -20.64 21.49 1.43
N LYS A 76 -20.89 21.51 2.74
CA LYS A 76 -21.74 22.51 3.43
C LYS A 76 -21.05 23.87 3.62
N ARG A 77 -19.81 24.04 3.15
CA ARG A 77 -18.95 25.22 3.39
C ARG A 77 -18.62 25.47 4.86
N GLU A 78 -18.73 24.43 5.70
CA GLU A 78 -18.34 24.45 7.10
C GLU A 78 -16.85 24.12 7.25
N ILE A 79 -16.19 24.69 8.26
CA ILE A 79 -14.78 24.39 8.56
C ILE A 79 -14.74 23.18 9.50
N PRO A 80 -14.23 22.01 9.08
CA PRO A 80 -14.14 20.84 9.93
C PRO A 80 -13.06 21.03 11.01
N THR A 81 -13.50 21.44 12.19
CA THR A 81 -12.70 21.44 13.42
C THR A 81 -12.62 20.05 14.03
N GLN A 82 -11.66 19.81 14.93
CA GLN A 82 -11.61 18.52 15.64
C GLN A 82 -12.91 18.22 16.41
N ASP A 83 -13.54 19.24 16.99
CA ASP A 83 -14.76 19.11 17.79
C ASP A 83 -16.05 18.97 16.97
N SER A 84 -16.08 19.53 15.76
CA SER A 84 -17.19 19.27 14.83
C SER A 84 -17.12 17.83 14.29
N VAL A 85 -15.93 17.36 13.91
CA VAL A 85 -15.75 16.02 13.34
C VAL A 85 -16.00 14.94 14.38
N ILE A 86 -15.54 15.09 15.63
CA ILE A 86 -15.82 14.09 16.68
C ILE A 86 -17.32 13.97 16.95
N ARG A 87 -18.03 15.09 16.98
CA ARG A 87 -19.47 15.12 17.17
C ARG A 87 -20.20 14.39 16.05
N ALA A 88 -19.92 14.76 14.80
CA ALA A 88 -20.57 14.17 13.63
C ALA A 88 -20.27 12.67 13.43
N VAL A 89 -19.18 12.17 13.99
CA VAL A 89 -18.82 10.74 13.98
C VAL A 89 -19.49 9.99 15.13
N ASN A 90 -19.50 10.55 16.35
CA ASN A 90 -20.09 9.90 17.51
C ASN A 90 -21.63 9.99 17.56
N GLU A 91 -22.23 10.91 16.81
CA GLU A 91 -23.69 10.98 16.57
C GLU A 91 -24.17 9.99 15.50
N ASP A 92 -23.26 9.29 14.82
CA ASP A 92 -23.60 8.32 13.77
C ASP A 92 -23.61 6.92 14.36
N ASP A 93 -24.80 6.32 14.49
CA ASP A 93 -24.99 4.98 15.07
C ASP A 93 -24.27 3.87 14.29
N ASP A 94 -23.96 4.11 13.00
CA ASP A 94 -23.21 3.17 12.16
C ASP A 94 -21.68 3.23 12.41
N LEU A 95 -21.20 4.17 13.24
CA LEU A 95 -19.78 4.38 13.53
C LEU A 95 -19.45 4.15 15.02
N PRO A 96 -18.26 3.61 15.33
CA PRO A 96 -17.83 3.48 16.71
C PRO A 96 -17.53 4.86 17.31
N ASN A 97 -17.74 4.99 18.61
CA ASN A 97 -17.40 6.20 19.35
C ASN A 97 -15.87 6.38 19.46
N PHE A 98 -15.40 7.59 19.18
CA PHE A 98 -13.99 7.97 19.29
C PHE A 98 -13.77 9.04 20.35
N THR A 99 -12.61 8.97 21.00
CA THR A 99 -12.09 10.09 21.79
C THR A 99 -11.41 11.12 20.89
N LYS A 100 -11.36 12.38 21.35
CA LYS A 100 -10.77 13.51 20.59
C LYS A 100 -9.35 13.24 20.11
N THR A 101 -8.51 12.67 20.98
CA THR A 101 -7.12 12.34 20.67
C THR A 101 -6.99 11.17 19.70
N THR A 102 -7.83 10.14 19.84
CA THR A 102 -7.82 8.97 18.94
C THR A 102 -8.23 9.37 17.53
N LEU A 103 -9.33 10.13 17.40
CA LEU A 103 -9.80 10.60 16.09
C LEU A 103 -8.80 11.56 15.44
N TRP A 104 -8.13 12.42 16.21
CA TRP A 104 -7.09 13.32 15.69
C TRP A 104 -5.92 12.52 15.09
N ARG A 105 -5.44 11.50 15.81
CA ARG A 105 -4.39 10.61 15.32
C ARG A 105 -4.83 9.84 14.08
N LEU A 106 -6.05 9.30 14.08
CA LEU A 106 -6.62 8.61 12.92
C LEU A 106 -6.72 9.54 11.70
N ARG A 107 -7.09 10.81 11.91
CA ARG A 107 -7.14 11.83 10.86
C ARG A 107 -5.76 12.11 10.25
N LYS A 108 -4.71 12.14 11.08
CA LYS A 108 -3.32 12.22 10.61
C LYS A 108 -2.93 11.00 9.80
N ASP A 109 -3.26 9.79 10.27
CA ASP A 109 -2.96 8.54 9.56
C ASP A 109 -3.70 8.45 8.21
N MET A 110 -4.89 9.06 8.10
CA MET A 110 -5.65 9.18 6.85
C MET A 110 -5.04 10.18 5.84
N GLY A 111 -3.99 10.91 6.21
CA GLY A 111 -3.33 11.90 5.36
C GLY A 111 -3.81 13.34 5.54
N PHE A 112 -4.76 13.62 6.43
CA PHE A 112 -5.19 15.00 6.67
C PHE A 112 -4.11 15.77 7.43
N THR A 113 -3.64 16.85 6.82
CA THR A 113 -2.67 17.78 7.42
C THR A 113 -3.29 19.16 7.57
N PHE A 114 -2.87 19.88 8.61
CA PHE A 114 -3.28 21.26 8.81
C PHE A 114 -2.29 22.14 8.06
N THR A 115 -2.71 22.69 6.93
CA THR A 115 -1.88 23.50 6.04
C THR A 115 -2.63 24.77 5.65
N LYS A 116 -1.89 25.83 5.32
CA LYS A 116 -2.48 27.05 4.77
C LYS A 116 -3.13 26.72 3.42
N ARG A 117 -4.39 27.15 3.22
CA ARG A 117 -5.13 26.92 1.97
C ARG A 117 -4.30 27.45 0.78
N LYS A 118 -3.93 26.57 -0.15
CA LYS A 118 -3.29 26.92 -1.42
C LYS A 118 -4.21 26.44 -2.56
N ARG A 119 -4.84 27.38 -3.27
CA ARG A 119 -5.81 27.21 -4.37
C ARG A 119 -7.14 26.49 -4.03
N ASN A 120 -8.18 26.83 -4.79
CA ASN A 120 -9.54 26.26 -4.74
C ASN A 120 -9.60 24.88 -5.44
N LEU A 121 -8.79 23.93 -5.00
CA LEU A 121 -8.84 22.55 -5.50
C LEU A 121 -9.26 21.62 -4.38
N ALA A 122 -10.51 21.77 -3.93
CA ALA A 122 -11.13 20.69 -3.20
C ALA A 122 -11.42 19.60 -4.25
N LEU A 123 -10.55 18.59 -4.36
CA LEU A 123 -10.90 17.29 -4.92
C LEU A 123 -11.94 16.68 -3.98
N ILE A 124 -13.16 17.20 -4.07
CA ILE A 124 -14.33 16.61 -3.43
C ILE A 124 -14.58 15.34 -4.24
N GLU A 125 -14.46 14.19 -3.58
CA GLU A 125 -14.93 12.92 -4.15
C GLU A 125 -16.36 13.16 -4.66
N ARG A 126 -16.59 12.93 -5.95
CA ARG A 126 -17.92 13.15 -6.54
C ARG A 126 -18.94 12.27 -5.79
N SER A 127 -20.12 12.83 -5.54
CA SER A 127 -21.17 12.18 -4.73
C SER A 127 -21.63 10.85 -5.32
N ASP A 128 -21.59 10.72 -6.65
CA ASP A 128 -21.85 9.48 -7.38
C ASP A 128 -20.79 8.41 -7.09
N ILE A 129 -19.49 8.75 -7.10
CA ILE A 129 -18.40 7.83 -6.75
C ILE A 129 -18.59 7.30 -5.32
N ILE A 130 -18.93 8.18 -4.38
CA ILE A 130 -19.20 7.80 -2.99
C ILE A 130 -20.39 6.83 -2.92
N ALA A 131 -21.47 7.14 -3.63
CA ALA A 131 -22.66 6.29 -3.69
C ALA A 131 -22.34 4.91 -4.30
N TRP A 132 -21.55 4.87 -5.38
CA TRP A 132 -21.11 3.62 -6.01
C TRP A 132 -20.24 2.79 -5.08
N CYS A 133 -19.25 3.38 -4.41
CA CYS A 133 -18.44 2.68 -3.41
C CYS A 133 -19.31 2.09 -2.29
N ARG A 134 -20.27 2.86 -1.75
CA ARG A 134 -21.19 2.37 -0.71
C ARG A 134 -22.04 1.19 -1.21
N ARG A 135 -22.58 1.28 -2.43
CA ARG A 135 -23.36 0.19 -3.03
C ARG A 135 -22.52 -1.07 -3.21
N TYR A 136 -21.33 -0.92 -3.79
CA TYR A 136 -20.37 -2.02 -3.95
C TYR A 136 -20.05 -2.70 -2.62
N LEU A 137 -19.68 -1.93 -1.59
CA LEU A 137 -19.29 -2.49 -0.28
C LEU A 137 -20.46 -3.20 0.41
N ARG A 138 -21.68 -2.66 0.32
CA ARG A 138 -22.89 -3.33 0.84
C ARG A 138 -23.18 -4.64 0.11
N ALA A 139 -23.03 -4.66 -1.22
CA ALA A 139 -23.22 -5.87 -2.02
C ALA A 139 -22.19 -6.95 -1.65
N ILE A 140 -20.90 -6.58 -1.56
CA ILE A 140 -19.84 -7.50 -1.14
C ILE A 140 -20.09 -8.03 0.28
N LYS A 141 -20.49 -7.18 1.24
CA LYS A 141 -20.85 -7.62 2.60
C LYS A 141 -22.01 -8.62 2.58
N LYS A 142 -23.05 -8.35 1.79
CA LYS A 142 -24.20 -9.25 1.61
C LYS A 142 -23.77 -10.61 1.05
N TYR A 143 -22.98 -10.63 -0.02
CA TYR A 143 -22.55 -11.88 -0.67
C TYR A 143 -21.61 -12.71 0.21
N ARG A 144 -20.74 -12.07 1.00
CA ARG A 144 -19.94 -12.75 2.02
C ARG A 144 -20.84 -13.37 3.10
N GLY A 145 -21.87 -12.66 3.56
CA GLY A 145 -22.84 -13.19 4.53
C GLY A 145 -23.65 -14.38 4.00
N GLN A 146 -23.82 -14.48 2.67
CA GLN A 146 -24.46 -15.62 2.01
C GLN A 146 -23.51 -16.80 1.74
N GLY A 147 -22.22 -16.69 2.10
CA GLY A 147 -21.22 -17.72 1.81
C GLY A 147 -20.89 -17.87 0.33
N ARG A 148 -21.18 -16.87 -0.51
CA ARG A 148 -20.89 -16.93 -1.95
C ARG A 148 -19.39 -16.78 -2.20
N CYS A 149 -18.84 -17.56 -3.13
CA CYS A 149 -17.47 -17.37 -3.59
C CYS A 149 -17.37 -16.04 -4.38
N ILE A 150 -16.52 -15.13 -3.92
CA ILE A 150 -16.28 -13.85 -4.60
C ILE A 150 -14.95 -13.94 -5.34
N ILE A 151 -15.03 -13.76 -6.64
CA ILE A 151 -13.93 -13.92 -7.59
C ILE A 151 -13.59 -12.55 -8.12
N TYR A 152 -12.33 -12.18 -8.00
CA TYR A 152 -11.76 -10.95 -8.52
C TYR A 152 -10.92 -11.30 -9.73
N LEU A 153 -11.11 -10.57 -10.82
CA LEU A 153 -10.27 -10.68 -12.02
C LEU A 153 -9.62 -9.34 -12.31
N ASP A 154 -8.47 -9.40 -12.96
CA ASP A 154 -7.75 -8.22 -13.42
C ASP A 154 -6.82 -8.59 -14.59
N GLU A 155 -6.50 -7.58 -15.41
CA GLU A 155 -5.48 -7.68 -16.44
C GLU A 155 -4.23 -6.90 -16.04
N THR A 156 -3.07 -7.49 -16.27
CA THR A 156 -1.78 -6.82 -16.06
C THR A 156 -0.83 -7.06 -17.21
N TRP A 157 0.26 -6.30 -17.26
CA TRP A 157 1.25 -6.40 -18.33
C TRP A 157 2.67 -6.35 -17.79
N VAL A 158 3.56 -7.08 -18.47
CA VAL A 158 5.00 -7.11 -18.19
C VAL A 158 5.76 -6.72 -19.46
N ASN A 159 6.72 -5.81 -19.33
CA ASN A 159 7.58 -5.41 -20.46
C ASN A 159 8.73 -6.42 -20.67
N ALA A 160 8.98 -6.79 -21.92
CA ALA A 160 10.19 -7.50 -22.33
C ALA A 160 11.39 -6.54 -22.19
N GLY A 161 12.21 -6.74 -21.16
CA GLY A 161 13.29 -5.81 -20.79
C GLY A 161 13.15 -5.23 -19.38
N HIS A 162 12.24 -5.74 -18.55
CA HIS A 162 12.20 -5.38 -17.13
C HIS A 162 13.56 -5.69 -16.48
N THR A 163 14.29 -4.65 -16.08
CA THR A 163 15.61 -4.74 -15.45
C THR A 163 15.61 -3.96 -14.13
N LYS A 164 16.59 -4.22 -13.26
CA LYS A 164 16.73 -3.48 -12.00
C LYS A 164 17.13 -2.04 -12.29
N GLU A 165 16.41 -1.10 -11.69
CA GLU A 165 16.70 0.34 -11.78
C GLU A 165 18.03 0.71 -11.11
N TYR A 166 18.34 0.03 -10.00
CA TYR A 166 19.59 0.23 -9.25
C TYR A 166 20.59 -0.86 -9.58
N VAL A 167 21.72 -0.44 -10.13
CA VAL A 167 22.91 -1.27 -10.40
C VAL A 167 24.13 -0.64 -9.73
N TRP A 168 25.19 -1.41 -9.52
CA TRP A 168 26.48 -0.92 -9.02
C TRP A 168 27.42 -0.68 -10.20
N PRO A 169 27.49 0.54 -10.76
CA PRO A 169 28.39 0.82 -11.87
C PRO A 169 29.84 0.89 -11.38
N ASP A 170 30.77 0.38 -12.17
CA ASP A 170 32.20 0.65 -11.99
C ASP A 170 32.50 2.08 -12.45
N THR A 171 32.77 2.97 -11.50
CA THR A 171 33.05 4.39 -11.78
C THR A 171 34.44 4.63 -12.40
N THR A 172 35.29 3.61 -12.47
CA THR A 172 36.64 3.72 -13.06
C THR A 172 36.65 3.53 -14.57
N VAL A 173 35.57 3.00 -15.14
CA VAL A 173 35.35 2.82 -16.58
C VAL A 173 34.52 3.99 -17.11
N LYS A 174 35.12 4.83 -17.96
CA LYS A 174 34.48 6.08 -18.42
C LYS A 174 33.74 5.95 -19.76
N SER A 175 34.06 4.93 -20.54
CA SER A 175 33.43 4.68 -21.85
C SER A 175 33.56 3.23 -22.28
N SER A 176 32.80 2.83 -23.30
CA SER A 176 32.88 1.49 -23.90
C SER A 176 34.26 1.19 -24.49
N GLN A 177 34.93 2.22 -25.03
CA GLN A 177 36.29 2.09 -25.57
C GLN A 177 37.32 1.92 -24.45
N ASP A 178 37.17 2.64 -23.35
CA ASP A 178 38.01 2.49 -22.14
C ASP A 178 37.85 1.11 -21.51
N ALA A 179 36.61 0.60 -21.46
CA ALA A 179 36.32 -0.77 -21.02
C ALA A 179 37.05 -1.80 -21.90
N PHE A 180 36.94 -1.67 -23.22
CA PHE A 180 37.58 -2.57 -24.18
C PHE A 180 39.10 -2.57 -24.06
N LEU A 181 39.73 -1.39 -23.99
CA LEU A 181 41.19 -1.25 -23.86
C LEU A 181 41.72 -1.83 -22.54
N LYS A 182 40.90 -1.82 -21.48
CA LYS A 182 41.24 -2.39 -20.15
C LYS A 182 40.81 -3.84 -19.98
N GLY A 183 40.15 -4.45 -20.97
CA GLY A 183 39.57 -5.80 -20.83
C GLY A 183 38.41 -5.89 -19.82
N LEU A 184 37.75 -4.77 -19.54
CA LEU A 184 36.63 -4.65 -18.60
C LEU A 184 35.29 -4.55 -19.34
N THR A 185 34.17 -4.59 -18.60
CA THR A 185 32.82 -4.41 -19.15
C THR A 185 32.22 -3.08 -18.70
N THR A 186 31.26 -2.55 -19.44
CA THR A 186 30.50 -1.34 -19.08
C THR A 186 29.30 -1.62 -18.15
N GLY A 187 29.23 -2.83 -17.58
CA GLY A 187 28.10 -3.28 -16.77
C GLY A 187 26.91 -3.79 -17.61
N LEU A 188 25.74 -3.90 -16.96
CA LEU A 188 24.52 -4.39 -17.60
C LEU A 188 24.05 -3.41 -18.68
N ALA A 189 23.86 -3.89 -19.89
CA ALA A 189 23.29 -3.10 -20.98
C ALA A 189 21.86 -2.67 -20.61
N ALA A 190 21.56 -1.37 -20.79
CA ALA A 190 20.19 -0.89 -20.71
C ALA A 190 19.36 -1.54 -21.85
N PRO A 191 18.14 -2.01 -21.58
CA PRO A 191 17.25 -2.48 -22.62
C PRO A 191 17.03 -1.37 -23.67
N SER A 192 17.07 -1.73 -24.97
CA SER A 192 16.99 -0.78 -26.10
C SER A 192 15.60 -0.12 -26.28
N GLY A 193 14.69 -0.28 -25.31
CA GLY A 193 13.35 0.33 -25.28
C GLY A 193 12.42 -0.38 -24.29
N LYS A 194 11.13 -0.01 -24.27
CA LYS A 194 10.10 -0.70 -23.45
C LYS A 194 9.83 -2.15 -23.87
N GLY A 195 10.37 -2.58 -25.02
CA GLY A 195 10.22 -3.94 -25.56
C GLY A 195 8.77 -4.32 -25.91
N ALA A 196 8.55 -5.58 -26.26
CA ALA A 196 7.20 -6.11 -26.42
C ALA A 196 6.56 -6.34 -25.04
N ARG A 197 5.24 -6.19 -24.93
CA ARG A 197 4.51 -6.48 -23.69
C ARG A 197 3.96 -7.91 -23.71
N LEU A 198 4.01 -8.56 -22.56
CA LEU A 198 3.23 -9.76 -22.26
C LEU A 198 2.04 -9.31 -21.41
N ILE A 199 0.82 -9.55 -21.90
CA ILE A 199 -0.41 -9.30 -21.16
C ILE A 199 -0.80 -10.60 -20.46
N LEU A 200 -1.23 -10.49 -19.21
CA LEU A 200 -1.70 -11.56 -18.37
C LEU A 200 -3.11 -11.22 -17.89
N VAL A 201 -4.06 -12.13 -18.07
CA VAL A 201 -5.39 -12.06 -17.45
C VAL A 201 -5.54 -13.25 -16.53
N HIS A 202 -6.04 -13.00 -15.32
CA HIS A 202 -6.29 -14.07 -14.36
C HIS A 202 -7.37 -13.67 -13.35
N ALA A 203 -7.85 -14.66 -12.59
CA ALA A 203 -8.88 -14.52 -11.60
C ALA A 203 -8.53 -15.31 -10.34
N GLY A 204 -8.96 -14.79 -9.20
CA GLY A 204 -8.75 -15.43 -7.91
C GLY A 204 -9.79 -15.05 -6.88
N SER A 205 -9.89 -15.87 -5.84
CA SER A 205 -10.76 -15.67 -4.69
C SER A 205 -9.94 -15.74 -3.42
N SER A 206 -10.38 -15.02 -2.39
CA SER A 206 -9.75 -15.10 -1.06
C SER A 206 -9.87 -16.49 -0.42
N ALA A 207 -10.85 -17.30 -0.85
CA ALA A 207 -11.10 -18.62 -0.29
C ALA A 207 -10.28 -19.73 -0.96
N THR A 208 -10.07 -19.64 -2.27
CA THR A 208 -9.46 -20.71 -3.08
C THR A 208 -8.11 -20.32 -3.69
N GLY A 209 -7.69 -19.06 -3.56
CA GLY A 209 -6.55 -18.54 -4.28
C GLY A 209 -6.87 -18.31 -5.77
N PHE A 210 -5.86 -18.47 -6.62
CA PHE A 210 -6.03 -18.38 -8.07
C PHE A 210 -6.89 -19.53 -8.61
N ILE A 211 -7.74 -19.23 -9.59
CA ILE A 211 -8.62 -20.22 -10.20
C ILE A 211 -7.81 -21.06 -11.21
N GLU A 212 -7.62 -22.34 -10.93
CA GLU A 212 -6.91 -23.25 -11.82
C GLU A 212 -7.56 -23.28 -13.21
N GLY A 213 -6.74 -23.23 -14.27
CA GLY A 213 -7.22 -23.19 -15.66
C GLY A 213 -7.72 -21.84 -16.17
N ALA A 214 -7.83 -20.81 -15.31
CA ALA A 214 -8.29 -19.47 -15.70
C ALA A 214 -7.16 -18.48 -16.06
N ALA A 215 -5.89 -18.88 -15.97
CA ALA A 215 -4.77 -18.03 -16.37
C ALA A 215 -4.62 -18.01 -17.89
N ASP A 216 -4.43 -16.82 -18.47
CA ASP A 216 -4.14 -16.69 -19.88
C ASP A 216 -3.13 -15.57 -20.14
N TYR A 217 -2.28 -15.75 -21.15
CA TYR A 217 -1.17 -14.85 -21.46
C TYR A 217 -0.94 -14.76 -22.96
N PHE A 218 -0.81 -13.52 -23.44
CA PHE A 218 -0.56 -13.26 -24.86
C PHE A 218 0.37 -12.08 -25.05
N ARG A 219 1.07 -12.09 -26.19
CA ARG A 219 2.03 -11.05 -26.52
C ARG A 219 1.35 -9.92 -27.28
N ALA A 220 1.61 -8.69 -26.84
CA ALA A 220 1.22 -7.50 -27.57
C ALA A 220 1.80 -7.48 -29.00
N LYS A 221 0.96 -7.19 -29.99
CA LYS A 221 1.37 -7.08 -31.40
C LYS A 221 2.18 -5.80 -31.59
N LYS A 222 3.33 -5.93 -32.25
CA LYS A 222 4.25 -4.81 -32.48
C LYS A 222 3.74 -3.97 -33.65
N GLY A 223 2.98 -2.91 -33.38
CA GLY A 223 2.58 -1.95 -34.43
C GLY A 223 1.23 -1.30 -34.19
N GLY A 224 1.22 -0.21 -33.42
CA GLY A 224 0.04 0.58 -33.13
C GLY A 224 0.32 1.43 -31.90
N SER A 225 -0.32 2.59 -31.80
CA SER A 225 -0.15 3.58 -30.73
C SER A 225 -0.06 2.95 -29.32
N ALA A 226 0.65 3.62 -28.41
CA ALA A 226 1.04 3.20 -27.07
C ALA A 226 -0.09 2.78 -26.07
N ASP A 227 -1.30 2.54 -26.57
CA ASP A 227 -2.51 2.17 -25.84
C ASP A 227 -2.78 0.66 -25.94
N TYR A 228 -2.51 -0.04 -24.85
CA TYR A 228 -2.70 -1.50 -24.71
C TYR A 228 -4.18 -1.90 -24.67
N HIS A 229 -5.10 -0.94 -24.49
CA HIS A 229 -6.54 -1.19 -24.58
C HIS A 229 -7.01 -1.60 -25.99
N SER A 230 -6.13 -1.52 -27.00
CA SER A 230 -6.43 -2.00 -28.35
C SER A 230 -6.24 -3.51 -28.54
N GLU A 231 -5.54 -4.20 -27.63
CA GLU A 231 -5.19 -5.61 -27.79
C GLU A 231 -6.01 -6.55 -26.90
N MET A 232 -6.39 -6.10 -25.70
CA MET A 232 -7.46 -6.73 -24.94
C MET A 232 -8.78 -6.17 -25.45
N ASP A 233 -9.31 -6.76 -26.53
CA ASP A 233 -10.63 -6.40 -27.03
C ASP A 233 -11.74 -7.18 -26.32
N GLY A 234 -12.97 -6.69 -26.42
CA GLY A 234 -14.10 -7.32 -25.70
C GLY A 234 -14.40 -8.74 -26.16
N ARG A 235 -14.00 -9.12 -27.38
CA ARG A 235 -14.16 -10.48 -27.90
C ARG A 235 -13.16 -11.42 -27.23
N TYR A 236 -11.89 -11.04 -27.15
CA TYR A 236 -10.88 -11.83 -26.44
C TYR A 236 -11.28 -12.00 -24.97
N PHE A 237 -11.76 -10.92 -24.33
CA PHE A 237 -12.26 -11.00 -22.96
C PHE A 237 -13.44 -11.97 -22.84
N GLU A 238 -14.42 -11.91 -23.75
CA GLU A 238 -15.58 -12.82 -23.75
C GLU A 238 -15.19 -14.28 -23.95
N GLU A 239 -14.28 -14.57 -24.89
CA GLU A 239 -13.74 -15.90 -25.14
C GLU A 239 -13.02 -16.43 -23.89
N TRP A 240 -12.10 -15.66 -23.29
CA TRP A 240 -11.45 -16.02 -22.03
C TRP A 240 -12.45 -16.23 -20.89
N PHE A 241 -13.42 -15.31 -20.74
CA PHE A 241 -14.41 -15.37 -19.67
C PHE A 241 -15.26 -16.63 -19.78
N THR A 242 -15.69 -16.99 -20.99
CA THR A 242 -16.56 -18.13 -21.26
C THR A 242 -15.83 -19.45 -21.22
N ASP A 243 -14.63 -19.53 -21.79
CA ASP A 243 -13.92 -20.79 -22.01
C ASP A 243 -12.95 -21.12 -20.86
N LYS A 244 -12.45 -20.11 -20.15
CA LYS A 244 -11.42 -20.28 -19.11
C LYS A 244 -11.95 -19.97 -17.71
N LEU A 245 -12.72 -18.89 -17.54
CA LEU A 245 -13.19 -18.51 -16.21
C LEU A 245 -14.44 -19.30 -15.79
N LEU A 246 -15.54 -19.17 -16.51
CA LEU A 246 -16.84 -19.76 -16.13
C LEU A 246 -16.82 -21.27 -15.86
N PRO A 247 -16.08 -22.11 -16.62
CA PRO A 247 -16.04 -23.56 -16.38
C PRO A 247 -15.29 -23.94 -15.10
N ASN A 248 -14.37 -23.08 -14.65
CA ASN A 248 -13.45 -23.38 -13.55
C ASN A 248 -13.87 -22.76 -12.21
N ILE A 249 -15.03 -22.09 -12.16
CA ILE A 249 -15.51 -21.43 -10.95
C ILE A 249 -16.71 -22.16 -10.32
N PRO A 250 -16.86 -22.11 -8.98
CA PRO A 250 -18.02 -22.73 -8.33
C PRO A 250 -19.35 -22.10 -8.79
N PRO A 251 -20.43 -22.89 -8.83
CA PRO A 251 -21.75 -22.35 -9.15
C PRO A 251 -22.16 -21.27 -8.14
N LYS A 252 -22.97 -20.31 -8.61
CA LYS A 252 -23.44 -19.16 -7.80
C LYS A 252 -22.31 -18.27 -7.27
N SER A 253 -21.13 -18.26 -7.91
CA SER A 253 -20.07 -17.29 -7.61
C SER A 253 -20.51 -15.84 -7.93
N VAL A 254 -19.77 -14.87 -7.39
CA VAL A 254 -19.90 -13.44 -7.67
C VAL A 254 -18.59 -12.99 -8.30
N ILE A 255 -18.66 -12.48 -9.53
CA ILE A 255 -17.49 -11.99 -10.24
C ILE A 255 -17.40 -10.47 -10.06
N VAL A 256 -16.21 -10.00 -9.71
CA VAL A 256 -15.87 -8.59 -9.54
C VAL A 256 -14.77 -8.26 -10.54
N MET A 257 -15.07 -7.29 -11.40
CA MET A 257 -14.18 -6.73 -12.41
C MET A 257 -14.26 -5.21 -12.36
N ASP A 258 -13.30 -4.53 -12.99
CA ASP A 258 -13.34 -3.08 -13.10
C ASP A 258 -14.38 -2.64 -14.15
N ASN A 259 -14.41 -1.35 -14.49
CA ASN A 259 -15.34 -0.80 -15.48
C ASN A 259 -14.61 -0.42 -16.76
N ALA A 260 -13.69 -1.26 -17.23
CA ALA A 260 -13.05 -1.06 -18.52
C ALA A 260 -14.08 -1.18 -19.67
N PRO A 261 -14.01 -0.33 -20.72
CA PRO A 261 -15.00 -0.32 -21.80
C PRO A 261 -15.23 -1.67 -22.48
N TYR A 262 -14.18 -2.49 -22.61
CA TYR A 262 -14.24 -3.80 -23.26
C TYR A 262 -14.95 -4.88 -22.43
N HIS A 263 -15.20 -4.67 -21.13
CA HIS A 263 -16.02 -5.58 -20.32
C HIS A 263 -17.52 -5.42 -20.59
N SER A 264 -17.94 -4.36 -21.29
CA SER A 264 -19.35 -4.03 -21.53
C SER A 264 -19.58 -3.67 -22.99
N VAL A 265 -19.45 -4.68 -23.86
CA VAL A 265 -19.72 -4.53 -25.30
C VAL A 265 -21.23 -4.67 -25.57
N ALA A 266 -21.81 -3.69 -26.25
CA ALA A 266 -23.20 -3.76 -26.67
C ALA A 266 -23.37 -4.75 -27.83
N LEU A 267 -24.29 -5.71 -27.68
CA LEU A 267 -24.61 -6.70 -28.72
C LEU A 267 -25.21 -6.06 -30.00
N THR A 268 -25.74 -4.85 -29.89
CA THR A 268 -26.26 -4.07 -31.01
C THR A 268 -25.86 -2.60 -30.86
N PRO A 269 -25.35 -1.94 -31.92
CA PRO A 269 -25.10 -0.51 -31.86
C PRO A 269 -26.43 0.26 -31.75
N PRO A 270 -26.46 1.39 -31.02
CA PRO A 270 -27.66 2.21 -30.94
C PRO A 270 -28.05 2.65 -32.36
N ARG A 271 -29.31 2.42 -32.73
CA ARG A 271 -29.90 2.97 -33.95
C ARG A 271 -29.98 4.49 -33.80
N TRP A 272 -28.91 5.21 -34.12
CA TRP A 272 -29.09 6.61 -34.46
C TRP A 272 -29.77 6.65 -35.83
N SER A 273 -31.04 7.03 -35.84
CA SER A 273 -31.78 7.32 -37.06
C SER A 273 -31.11 8.52 -37.70
N SER A 274 -30.54 8.32 -38.89
CA SER A 274 -30.22 9.40 -39.80
C SER A 274 -31.54 10.07 -40.20
N GLY A 275 -31.83 11.21 -39.58
CA GLY A 275 -32.79 12.20 -40.05
C GLY A 275 -32.06 13.29 -40.82
#